data_AF-A0A1F3PV57-F1
#
_entry.id   AF-A0A1F3PV57-F1
#
_cell.length_a   1.000
_cell.length_b   1.000
_cell.length_c   1.000
_cell.angle_alpha   90.00
_cell.angle_beta   90.00
_cell.angle_gamma   90.00
#
_symmetry.space_group_name_H-M   'P 1'
#
loop_
_entity.id
_entity.type
_entity.pdbx_description
1 polymer ?
#
loop_
_entity_poly.entity_id
_entity_poly.type
_entity_poly.pdbx_seq_one_letter_code
_entity_poly.pdbx_strand_id
1 'polypeptide(L)'
;MEWKCRIESIGVKTPGRILTTSELMGKFKTPCIKKFGLLTGISERKICSTGEDSFTLAAAAAVILDKSDNLKGFLMFRTYTFPEYSEELLSCSFYKKSGWFRIGRNILNIKQKESFLDVCVNCSLHSFFNFLDESGMALNEIDLIIPSQSPLGFTGILKKKLGLNGNFIELESTGEMVFHTAGPAFALKRVWDDKRFRNSKNIVFITIGSGINVSLALYRN
;
A
#
# COMPACT_ATOMS: atom_id res chain seq x y z
N MET A 1 -6.04 -22.66 10.32
CA MET A 1 -4.92 -23.17 9.50
C MET A 1 -3.71 -22.33 9.87
N GLU A 2 -2.71 -22.92 10.55
CA GLU A 2 -1.46 -22.23 10.94
C GLU A 2 -0.46 -22.28 9.78
N TRP A 3 -0.03 -21.13 9.29
CA TRP A 3 0.90 -21.02 8.16
C TRP A 3 2.32 -20.82 8.65
N LYS A 4 3.04 -21.91 8.95
CA LYS A 4 4.38 -21.84 9.55
C LYS A 4 5.46 -21.46 8.52
N CYS A 5 5.48 -20.19 8.12
CA CYS A 5 6.47 -19.64 7.19
C CYS A 5 7.14 -18.38 7.75
N ARG A 6 8.48 -18.35 7.72
CA ARG A 6 9.29 -17.20 8.12
C ARG A 6 9.70 -16.41 6.88
N ILE A 7 9.84 -15.09 7.03
CA ILE A 7 10.41 -14.26 5.97
C ILE A 7 11.93 -14.44 6.00
N GLU A 8 12.47 -15.06 4.96
CA GLU A 8 13.91 -15.28 4.81
C GLU A 8 14.59 -14.03 4.25
N SER A 9 14.01 -13.46 3.19
CA SER A 9 14.54 -12.29 2.51
C SER A 9 13.45 -11.48 1.82
N ILE A 10 13.72 -10.17 1.64
CA ILE A 10 12.86 -9.25 0.92
C ILE A 10 13.69 -8.49 -0.10
N GLY A 11 13.28 -8.57 -1.37
CA GLY A 11 13.77 -7.76 -2.47
C GLY A 11 12.67 -6.82 -2.97
N VAL A 12 13.04 -5.61 -3.36
CA VAL A 12 12.13 -4.68 -4.05
C VAL A 12 12.85 -4.13 -5.27
N LYS A 13 12.23 -4.20 -6.45
CA LYS A 13 12.74 -3.60 -7.69
C LYS A 13 11.90 -2.39 -8.06
N THR A 14 12.56 -1.25 -8.25
CA THR A 14 11.96 -0.09 -8.92
C THR A 14 12.49 -0.01 -10.35
N PRO A 15 11.71 0.50 -11.32
CA PRO A 15 12.22 0.70 -12.68
C PRO A 15 13.45 1.60 -12.67
N GLY A 16 14.46 1.23 -13.46
CA GLY A 16 15.72 1.99 -13.53
C GLY A 16 15.60 3.31 -14.30
N ARG A 17 14.62 3.42 -15.20
CA ARG A 17 14.44 4.60 -16.03
C ARG A 17 13.61 5.67 -15.34
N ILE A 18 14.18 6.86 -15.27
CA ILE A 18 13.53 8.07 -14.78
C ILE A 18 13.01 8.86 -15.99
N LEU A 19 11.77 9.34 -15.91
CA LEU A 19 11.18 10.28 -16.86
C LEU A 19 10.77 11.54 -16.11
N THR A 20 11.46 12.63 -16.37
CA THR A 20 11.14 13.92 -15.74
C THR A 20 9.82 14.46 -16.29
N THR A 21 9.14 15.28 -15.48
CA THR A 21 7.94 16.01 -15.94
C THR A 21 8.26 16.96 -17.08
N SER A 22 9.45 17.56 -17.10
CA SER A 22 9.89 18.41 -18.23
C SER A 22 9.97 17.62 -19.54
N GLU A 23 10.64 16.46 -19.53
CA GLU A 23 10.73 15.58 -20.71
C GLU A 23 9.37 15.06 -21.15
N LEU A 24 8.49 14.69 -20.22
CA LEU A 24 7.13 14.27 -20.53
C LEU A 24 6.31 15.41 -21.14
N MET A 25 6.36 16.61 -20.56
CA MET A 25 5.64 17.79 -21.07
C MET A 25 6.18 18.24 -22.44
N GLY A 26 7.48 18.06 -22.69
CA GLY A 26 8.13 18.33 -23.97
C GLY A 26 7.57 17.49 -25.13
N LYS A 27 7.02 16.30 -24.84
CA LYS A 27 6.40 15.42 -25.85
C LYS A 27 4.98 15.85 -26.27
N PHE A 28 4.33 16.72 -25.52
CA PHE A 28 2.99 17.21 -25.87
C PHE A 28 3.09 18.39 -26.85
N LYS A 29 2.42 18.27 -28.00
CA LYS A 29 2.35 19.33 -29.01
C LYS A 29 1.43 20.49 -28.60
N THR A 30 0.47 20.24 -27.72
CA THR A 30 -0.53 21.24 -27.31
C THR A 30 -0.04 22.09 -26.14
N PRO A 31 0.13 23.42 -26.28
CA PRO A 31 0.72 24.28 -25.25
C PRO A 31 -0.04 24.29 -23.92
N CYS A 32 -1.37 24.22 -23.93
CA CYS A 32 -2.17 24.22 -22.71
C CYS A 32 -1.95 22.96 -21.85
N ILE A 33 -1.58 21.82 -22.47
CA ILE A 33 -1.31 20.58 -21.73
C ILE A 33 -0.01 20.68 -20.94
N LYS A 34 0.98 21.43 -21.44
CA LYS A 34 2.27 21.63 -20.76
C LYS A 34 2.12 22.30 -19.39
N LYS A 35 1.08 23.12 -19.21
CA LYS A 35 0.78 23.79 -17.93
C LYS A 35 0.30 22.82 -16.84
N PHE A 36 -0.22 21.64 -17.19
CA PHE A 36 -0.62 20.66 -16.19
C PHE A 36 0.58 20.13 -15.40
N GLY A 37 1.77 20.06 -15.99
CA GLY A 37 2.98 19.63 -15.27
C GLY A 37 3.22 20.45 -13.98
N LEU A 38 2.91 21.76 -14.03
CA LEU A 38 3.04 22.70 -12.91
C LEU A 38 2.03 22.47 -11.78
N LEU A 39 0.92 21.79 -12.07
CA LEU A 39 -0.16 21.54 -11.11
C LEU A 39 -0.01 20.21 -10.37
N THR A 40 0.89 19.34 -10.84
CA THR A 40 0.99 17.98 -10.28
C THR A 40 1.88 17.87 -9.06
N GLY A 41 2.84 18.79 -8.87
CA GLY A 41 3.89 18.64 -7.85
C GLY A 41 4.89 17.50 -8.15
N ILE A 42 4.77 16.80 -9.29
CA ILE A 42 5.61 15.66 -9.65
C ILE A 42 6.81 16.16 -10.47
N SER A 43 8.03 16.01 -9.96
CA SER A 43 9.29 16.31 -10.65
C SER A 43 9.69 15.22 -11.64
N GLU A 44 9.62 13.96 -11.22
CA GLU A 44 9.99 12.79 -12.02
C GLU A 44 9.13 11.56 -11.73
N ARG A 45 9.22 10.58 -12.62
CA ARG A 45 8.52 9.30 -12.51
C ARG A 45 9.47 8.18 -12.91
N LYS A 46 9.47 7.09 -12.16
CA LYS A 46 10.13 5.84 -12.59
C LYS A 46 9.19 5.09 -13.53
N ILE A 47 9.65 4.84 -14.76
CA ILE A 47 8.87 4.15 -15.79
C ILE A 47 9.57 2.90 -16.26
N CYS A 48 8.81 1.87 -16.65
CA CYS A 48 9.39 0.67 -17.22
C CYS A 48 10.18 0.98 -18.50
N SER A 49 11.36 0.40 -18.61
CA SER A 49 12.13 0.39 -19.87
C SER A 49 11.66 -0.73 -20.79
N THR A 50 12.17 -0.76 -22.02
CA THR A 50 11.97 -1.91 -22.91
C THR A 50 12.49 -3.18 -22.23
N GLY A 51 11.64 -4.20 -22.10
CA GLY A 51 11.95 -5.43 -21.35
C GLY A 51 11.59 -5.40 -19.87
N GLU A 52 11.03 -4.29 -19.37
CA GLU A 52 10.41 -4.18 -18.05
C GLU A 52 8.90 -3.97 -18.20
N ASP A 53 8.14 -4.58 -17.32
CA ASP A 53 6.68 -4.51 -17.22
C ASP A 53 6.26 -4.75 -15.76
N SER A 54 4.96 -4.67 -15.48
CA SER A 54 4.47 -4.92 -14.12
C SER A 54 4.79 -6.32 -13.61
N PHE A 55 4.88 -7.32 -14.50
CA PHE A 55 5.18 -8.71 -14.15
C PHE A 55 6.64 -8.90 -13.76
N THR A 56 7.57 -8.40 -14.56
CA THR A 56 9.02 -8.47 -14.32
C THR A 56 9.46 -7.64 -13.11
N LEU A 57 8.78 -6.52 -12.82
CA LEU A 57 8.99 -5.76 -11.58
C LEU A 57 8.48 -6.52 -10.36
N ALA A 58 7.29 -7.14 -10.46
CA ALA A 58 6.77 -7.99 -9.41
C ALA A 58 7.65 -9.24 -9.20
N ALA A 59 8.15 -9.86 -10.27
CA ALA A 59 9.03 -11.02 -10.19
C ALA A 59 10.39 -10.70 -9.55
N ALA A 60 10.87 -9.46 -9.71
CA ALA A 60 12.09 -8.98 -9.08
C ALA A 60 11.86 -8.38 -7.67
N ALA A 61 10.61 -8.19 -7.26
CA ALA A 61 10.22 -7.81 -5.92
C ALA A 61 9.65 -9.06 -5.21
N ALA A 62 10.51 -9.80 -4.51
CA ALA A 62 10.13 -11.05 -3.88
C ALA A 62 10.21 -10.96 -2.36
N VAL A 63 9.20 -11.53 -1.69
CA VAL A 63 9.34 -11.97 -0.30
C VAL A 63 9.57 -13.47 -0.37
N ILE A 64 10.77 -13.91 -0.02
CA ILE A 64 11.08 -15.34 0.03
C ILE A 64 10.67 -15.83 1.41
N LEU A 65 9.82 -16.86 1.41
CA LEU A 65 9.34 -17.53 2.60
C LEU A 65 10.07 -18.85 2.75
N ASP A 66 10.56 -19.12 3.95
CA ASP A 66 11.13 -20.40 4.31
C ASP A 66 10.20 -21.10 5.32
N LYS A 67 10.24 -22.43 5.34
CA LYS A 67 9.49 -23.22 6.31
C LYS A 67 9.99 -22.90 7.71
N SER A 68 9.06 -22.72 8.65
CA SER A 68 9.38 -22.53 10.06
C SER A 68 8.97 -23.76 10.85
N ASP A 69 9.91 -24.31 11.62
CA ASP A 69 9.65 -25.48 12.47
C ASP A 69 9.19 -25.08 13.89
N ASN A 70 9.20 -23.78 14.21
CA ASN A 70 8.91 -23.20 15.53
C ASN A 70 7.65 -22.32 15.49
N LEU A 71 7.20 -21.79 16.64
CA LEU A 71 6.15 -20.74 16.76
C LEU A 71 6.61 -19.36 16.18
N LYS A 72 7.42 -19.40 15.13
CA LYS A 72 8.01 -18.26 14.40
C LYS A 72 7.45 -18.23 12.99
N GLY A 73 7.39 -17.05 12.39
CA GLY A 73 6.75 -16.83 11.10
C GLY A 73 5.33 -16.29 11.24
N PHE A 74 4.54 -16.44 10.19
CA PHE A 74 3.13 -16.05 10.23
C PHE A 74 2.31 -17.00 11.11
N LEU A 75 1.54 -16.45 12.04
CA LEU A 75 0.75 -17.23 12.99
C LEU A 75 -0.75 -17.16 12.68
N MET A 76 -1.22 -15.99 12.26
CA MET A 76 -2.64 -15.76 12.04
C MET A 76 -2.88 -14.77 10.91
N PHE A 77 -3.91 -15.02 10.12
CA PHE A 77 -4.42 -14.13 9.08
C PHE A 77 -5.92 -13.94 9.27
N ARG A 78 -6.40 -12.70 9.10
CA ARG A 78 -7.83 -12.38 9.06
C ARG A 78 -8.09 -11.30 8.04
N THR A 79 -9.25 -11.38 7.40
CA THR A 79 -9.78 -10.33 6.56
C THR A 79 -11.20 -10.02 7.02
N TYR A 80 -11.46 -8.75 7.27
CA TYR A 80 -12.77 -8.22 7.62
C TYR A 80 -13.25 -7.36 6.46
N THR A 81 -14.47 -7.59 6.01
CA THR A 81 -15.10 -6.88 4.88
C THR A 81 -16.27 -6.08 5.40
N PHE A 82 -16.36 -4.81 4.99
CA PHE A 82 -17.41 -3.89 5.43
C PHE A 82 -18.25 -3.43 4.22
N PRO A 83 -19.16 -4.28 3.71
CA PRO A 83 -19.93 -3.99 2.49
C PRO A 83 -20.88 -2.79 2.64
N GLU A 84 -21.28 -2.44 3.85
CA GLU A 84 -22.08 -1.26 4.18
C GLU A 84 -21.41 0.06 3.74
N TYR A 85 -20.08 0.05 3.53
CA TYR A 85 -19.31 1.18 3.05
C TYR A 85 -18.89 1.07 1.58
N SER A 86 -19.54 0.18 0.81
CA SER A 86 -19.25 -0.04 -0.62
C SER A 86 -19.33 1.23 -1.48
N GLU A 87 -20.07 2.24 -1.04
CA GLU A 87 -20.19 3.53 -1.73
C GLU A 87 -19.13 4.58 -1.36
N GLU A 88 -18.28 4.31 -0.37
CA GLU A 88 -17.24 5.27 0.04
C GLU A 88 -16.17 5.47 -1.05
N LEU A 89 -15.93 4.44 -1.86
CA LEU A 89 -15.03 4.47 -3.00
C LEU A 89 -15.66 3.73 -4.18
N LEU A 90 -16.17 4.48 -5.16
CA LEU A 90 -16.76 3.95 -6.38
C LEU A 90 -15.79 4.11 -7.55
N SER A 91 -15.61 3.03 -8.30
CA SER A 91 -14.81 3.04 -9.53
C SER A 91 -15.68 2.57 -10.69
N CYS A 92 -15.78 3.41 -11.74
CA CYS A 92 -16.56 3.11 -12.93
C CYS A 92 -15.73 3.42 -14.18
N SER A 93 -15.86 2.59 -15.22
CA SER A 93 -15.23 2.84 -16.52
C SER A 93 -16.29 3.22 -17.55
N PHE A 94 -16.04 4.29 -18.30
CA PHE A 94 -16.92 4.74 -19.37
C PHE A 94 -16.14 4.92 -20.67
N TYR A 95 -16.74 4.55 -21.80
CA TYR A 95 -16.17 4.82 -23.11
C TYR A 95 -16.59 6.22 -23.58
N LYS A 96 -15.63 7.13 -23.73
CA LYS A 96 -15.88 8.46 -24.32
C LYS A 96 -15.61 8.39 -25.81
N LYS A 97 -16.69 8.41 -26.60
CA LYS A 97 -16.60 8.56 -28.06
C LYS A 97 -16.01 9.94 -28.38
N SER A 98 -14.96 9.97 -29.18
CA SER A 98 -14.43 11.21 -29.73
C SER A 98 -15.07 11.44 -31.10
N GLY A 99 -15.16 12.68 -31.58
CA GLY A 99 -15.81 13.01 -32.88
C GLY A 99 -15.20 12.28 -34.09
N TRP A 100 -15.78 12.50 -35.28
CA TRP A 100 -15.55 11.73 -36.52
C TRP A 100 -14.09 11.38 -36.90
N PHE A 101 -13.10 12.14 -36.42
CA PHE A 101 -11.67 11.94 -36.72
C PHE A 101 -10.79 11.57 -35.52
N ARG A 102 -11.36 11.12 -34.39
CA ARG A 102 -10.58 10.74 -33.20
C ARG A 102 -11.01 9.38 -32.66
N ILE A 103 -10.02 8.58 -32.26
CA ILE A 103 -10.23 7.32 -31.55
C ILE A 103 -10.88 7.63 -30.18
N GLY A 104 -11.98 6.97 -29.87
CA GLY A 104 -12.60 7.06 -28.54
C GLY A 104 -11.71 6.42 -27.47
N ARG A 105 -11.91 6.78 -26.21
CA ARG A 105 -11.05 6.32 -25.10
C ARG A 105 -11.86 5.83 -23.92
N ASN A 106 -11.36 4.81 -23.23
CA ASN A 106 -11.86 4.43 -21.92
C ASN A 106 -11.41 5.46 -20.88
N ILE A 107 -12.32 5.85 -20.00
CA ILE A 107 -12.07 6.75 -18.87
C ILE A 107 -12.44 5.99 -17.61
N LEU A 108 -11.45 5.75 -16.76
CA LEU A 108 -11.65 5.31 -15.39
C LEU A 108 -12.02 6.54 -14.56
N ASN A 109 -13.18 6.50 -13.91
CA ASN A 109 -13.63 7.51 -12.98
C ASN A 109 -13.68 6.91 -11.58
N ILE A 110 -12.98 7.53 -10.64
CA ILE A 110 -12.96 7.13 -9.23
C ILE A 110 -13.61 8.25 -8.45
N LYS A 111 -14.70 7.94 -7.74
CA LYS A 111 -15.35 8.84 -6.79
C LYS A 111 -15.04 8.35 -5.38
N GLN A 112 -14.48 9.23 -4.58
CA GLN A 112 -14.17 8.98 -3.17
C GLN A 112 -14.97 9.98 -2.33
N LYS A 113 -15.69 9.50 -1.31
CA LYS A 113 -16.36 10.37 -0.32
C LYS A 113 -15.32 10.96 0.64
N GLU A 114 -15.60 12.14 1.20
CA GLU A 114 -14.71 12.79 2.17
C GLU A 114 -14.48 11.93 3.42
N SER A 115 -15.50 11.16 3.82
CA SER A 115 -15.48 10.20 4.94
C SER A 115 -14.60 8.98 4.72
N PHE A 116 -14.16 8.68 3.50
CA PHE A 116 -13.51 7.42 3.16
C PHE A 116 -12.28 7.12 4.05
N LEU A 117 -11.45 8.13 4.31
CA LEU A 117 -10.26 7.97 5.15
C LEU A 117 -10.63 7.61 6.60
N ASP A 118 -11.60 8.31 7.18
CA ASP A 118 -12.05 8.05 8.55
C ASP A 118 -12.70 6.66 8.67
N VAL A 119 -13.51 6.27 7.69
CA VAL A 119 -14.10 4.93 7.62
C VAL A 119 -13.00 3.88 7.54
N CYS A 120 -12.01 4.06 6.65
CA CYS A 120 -10.86 3.15 6.54
C CYS A 120 -10.16 2.95 7.89
N VAL A 121 -9.88 4.03 8.61
CA VAL A 121 -9.22 3.98 9.92
C VAL A 121 -10.10 3.30 10.96
N ASN A 122 -11.39 3.65 11.04
CA ASN A 122 -12.31 3.10 12.04
C ASN A 122 -12.52 1.60 11.84
N CYS A 123 -12.75 1.16 10.60
CA CYS A 123 -12.81 -0.26 10.25
C CYS A 123 -11.51 -0.98 10.64
N SER A 124 -10.35 -0.37 10.35
CA SER A 124 -9.06 -0.97 10.69
C SER A 124 -8.82 -1.09 12.19
N LEU A 125 -9.23 -0.10 12.98
CA LEU A 125 -9.18 -0.17 14.45
C LEU A 125 -10.07 -1.27 15.00
N HIS A 126 -11.33 -1.32 14.54
CA HIS A 126 -12.28 -2.33 14.96
C HIS A 126 -11.75 -3.74 14.65
N SER A 127 -11.31 -3.96 13.41
CA SER A 127 -10.71 -5.22 12.98
C SER A 127 -9.44 -5.56 13.75
N PHE A 128 -8.60 -4.57 14.07
CA PHE A 128 -7.36 -4.79 14.82
C PHE A 128 -7.63 -5.25 16.25
N PHE A 129 -8.57 -4.65 16.97
CA PHE A 129 -8.91 -5.10 18.32
C PHE A 129 -9.56 -6.48 18.33
N ASN A 130 -10.49 -6.75 17.39
CA ASN A 130 -11.04 -8.11 17.24
C ASN A 130 -9.94 -9.14 16.94
N PHE A 131 -8.97 -8.77 16.10
CA PHE A 131 -7.83 -9.62 15.77
C PHE A 131 -6.93 -9.89 16.99
N LEU A 132 -6.70 -8.87 17.83
CA LEU A 132 -5.95 -9.04 19.08
C LEU A 132 -6.68 -9.97 20.05
N ASP A 133 -7.99 -9.76 20.24
CA ASP A 133 -8.82 -10.60 21.09
C ASP A 133 -8.82 -12.06 20.61
N GLU A 134 -9.00 -12.30 19.31
CA GLU A 134 -8.93 -13.63 18.70
C GLU A 134 -7.56 -14.29 18.86
N SER A 135 -6.48 -13.50 18.87
CA SER A 135 -5.11 -14.00 19.05
C SER A 135 -4.72 -14.19 20.52
N GLY A 136 -5.52 -13.70 21.47
CA GLY A 136 -5.19 -13.66 22.89
C GLY A 136 -3.98 -12.77 23.22
N MET A 137 -3.69 -11.76 22.40
CA MET A 137 -2.56 -10.83 22.62
C MET A 137 -3.04 -9.49 23.15
N ALA A 138 -2.29 -8.93 24.09
CA ALA A 138 -2.47 -7.55 24.50
C ALA A 138 -1.77 -6.57 23.55
N LEU A 139 -2.30 -5.34 23.48
CA LEU A 139 -1.75 -4.28 22.63
C LEU A 139 -0.28 -3.98 22.91
N ASN A 140 0.13 -4.02 24.18
CA ASN A 140 1.50 -3.75 24.61
C ASN A 140 2.49 -4.88 24.24
N GLU A 141 2.01 -6.02 23.74
CA GLU A 141 2.85 -7.10 23.23
C GLU A 141 3.22 -6.92 21.75
N ILE A 142 2.65 -5.92 21.06
CA ILE A 142 2.93 -5.64 19.64
C ILE A 142 4.09 -4.66 19.51
N ASP A 143 5.23 -5.14 19.03
CA ASP A 143 6.45 -4.34 18.90
C ASP A 143 6.48 -3.50 17.62
N LEU A 144 5.82 -3.97 16.55
CA LEU A 144 5.85 -3.32 15.25
C LEU A 144 4.54 -3.54 14.49
N ILE A 145 4.05 -2.46 13.88
CA ILE A 145 2.90 -2.45 13.00
C ILE A 145 3.34 -1.92 11.64
N ILE A 146 3.04 -2.71 10.61
CA ILE A 146 3.29 -2.38 9.20
C ILE A 146 1.91 -2.10 8.55
N PRO A 147 1.47 -0.84 8.55
CA PRO A 147 0.15 -0.47 8.04
C PRO A 147 0.14 -0.31 6.51
N SER A 148 -1.06 -0.21 5.95
CA SER A 148 -1.29 0.25 4.60
C SER A 148 -0.69 1.64 4.40
N GLN A 149 -0.06 1.86 3.26
CA GLN A 149 0.53 3.16 2.89
C GLN A 149 -0.45 4.03 2.09
N SER A 150 -1.66 3.53 1.89
CA SER A 150 -2.79 4.19 1.23
C SER A 150 -4.08 3.82 1.97
N PRO A 151 -5.06 4.73 2.11
CA PRO A 151 -5.07 6.11 1.64
C PRO A 151 -4.08 7.03 2.39
N LEU A 152 -3.75 8.18 1.80
CA LEU A 152 -2.85 9.16 2.43
C LEU A 152 -3.39 9.60 3.80
N GLY A 153 -2.53 9.69 4.81
CA GLY A 153 -2.90 10.03 6.19
C GLY A 153 -3.43 8.87 7.02
N PHE A 154 -3.68 7.70 6.42
CA PHE A 154 -4.17 6.51 7.13
C PHE A 154 -3.28 6.13 8.32
N THR A 155 -1.98 5.98 8.07
CA THR A 155 -1.01 5.59 9.09
C THR A 155 -0.94 6.60 10.23
N GLY A 156 -0.87 7.89 9.92
CA GLY A 156 -0.82 8.95 10.93
C GLY A 156 -2.05 8.96 11.86
N ILE A 157 -3.25 8.84 11.31
CA ILE A 157 -4.49 8.80 12.11
C ILE A 157 -4.59 7.49 12.90
N LEU A 158 -4.28 6.35 12.29
CA LEU A 158 -4.29 5.05 12.96
C LEU A 158 -3.34 5.02 14.15
N LYS A 159 -2.10 5.51 13.96
CA LYS A 159 -1.09 5.66 15.02
C LYS A 159 -1.61 6.51 16.17
N LYS A 160 -2.18 7.68 15.85
CA LYS A 160 -2.74 8.59 16.86
C LYS A 160 -3.83 7.93 17.69
N LYS A 161 -4.74 7.18 17.04
CA LYS A 161 -5.86 6.51 17.72
C LYS A 161 -5.44 5.31 18.56
N LEU A 162 -4.38 4.58 18.15
CA LEU A 162 -3.85 3.45 18.92
C LEU A 162 -2.96 3.87 20.10
N GLY A 163 -2.51 5.12 20.16
CA GLY A 163 -1.65 5.61 21.24
C GLY A 163 -0.25 4.99 21.25
N LEU A 164 0.17 4.36 20.15
CA LEU A 164 1.45 3.67 20.03
C LEU A 164 2.50 4.61 19.41
N ASN A 165 3.58 4.86 20.14
CA ASN A 165 4.71 5.66 19.68
C ASN A 165 5.88 4.76 19.28
N GLY A 166 6.47 4.98 18.09
CA GLY A 166 7.65 4.26 17.62
C GLY A 166 7.39 2.95 16.87
N ASN A 167 6.22 2.34 17.04
CA ASN A 167 5.89 1.02 16.50
C ASN A 167 5.27 1.07 15.09
N PHE A 168 5.21 2.23 14.44
CA PHE A 168 4.57 2.42 13.14
C PHE A 168 5.54 2.87 12.05
N ILE A 169 5.27 2.42 10.84
CA ILE A 169 6.01 2.79 9.63
C ILE A 169 5.10 3.53 8.68
N GLU A 170 5.38 4.82 8.54
CA GLU A 170 4.86 5.63 7.45
C GLU A 170 6.02 5.85 6.48
N LEU A 171 5.83 5.41 5.24
CA LEU A 171 6.75 5.76 4.17
C LEU A 171 6.48 7.22 3.79
N GLU A 172 7.54 8.03 3.80
CA GLU A 172 7.43 9.39 3.27
C GLU A 172 7.00 9.30 1.80
N SER A 173 5.90 9.96 1.45
CA SER A 173 5.61 10.24 0.05
C SER A 173 6.56 11.35 -0.40
N THR A 174 7.81 11.00 -0.69
CA THR A 174 8.60 11.81 -1.62
C THR A 174 7.75 11.86 -2.89
N GLY A 175 7.34 13.06 -3.34
CA GLY A 175 6.21 13.34 -4.25
C GLY A 175 6.15 12.65 -5.63
N GLU A 176 6.84 11.53 -5.79
CA GLU A 176 7.09 10.74 -6.98
C GLU A 176 6.59 9.30 -6.84
N MET A 177 6.25 8.81 -5.64
CA MET A 177 5.80 7.42 -5.44
C MET A 177 4.55 7.32 -4.56
N VAL A 178 3.43 6.93 -5.17
CA VAL A 178 2.23 6.48 -4.46
C VAL A 178 2.34 4.97 -4.28
N PHE A 179 2.56 4.54 -3.05
CA PHE A 179 2.64 3.14 -2.70
C PHE A 179 1.23 2.53 -2.64
N HIS A 180 0.69 2.16 -3.81
CA HIS A 180 -0.62 1.49 -3.92
C HIS A 180 -0.55 0.06 -3.30
N THR A 181 -0.79 -0.98 -4.10
CA THR A 181 -0.81 -2.37 -3.63
C THR A 181 0.53 -2.86 -3.08
N ALA A 182 1.65 -2.25 -3.47
CA ALA A 182 2.99 -2.63 -3.02
C ALA A 182 3.42 -1.98 -1.69
N GLY A 183 2.64 -1.05 -1.12
CA GLY A 183 3.05 -0.28 0.06
C GLY A 183 3.51 -1.10 1.27
N PRO A 184 2.80 -2.16 1.66
CA PRO A 184 3.25 -3.03 2.75
C PRO A 184 4.64 -3.65 2.50
N ALA A 185 4.98 -4.00 1.25
CA ALA A 185 6.27 -4.58 0.90
C ALA A 185 7.41 -3.55 0.98
N PHE A 186 7.17 -2.31 0.54
CA PHE A 186 8.14 -1.22 0.73
C PHE A 186 8.33 -0.87 2.21
N ALA A 187 7.25 -0.84 2.99
CA ALA A 187 7.30 -0.59 4.43
C ALA A 187 8.09 -1.70 5.13
N LEU A 188 7.82 -2.95 4.77
CA LEU A 188 8.58 -4.12 5.23
C LEU A 188 10.06 -4.02 4.87
N LYS A 189 10.41 -3.66 3.62
CA LYS A 189 11.81 -3.47 3.22
C LYS A 189 12.49 -2.38 4.05
N ARG A 190 11.81 -1.27 4.33
CA ARG A 190 12.35 -0.18 5.15
C ARG A 190 12.74 -0.65 6.55
N VAL A 191 11.85 -1.39 7.24
CA VAL A 191 12.12 -1.92 8.59
C VAL A 191 13.08 -3.09 8.61
N TRP A 192 13.19 -3.79 7.48
CA TRP A 192 14.21 -4.80 7.32
C TRP A 192 15.60 -4.17 7.29
N ASP A 193 15.76 -3.11 6.50
CA ASP A 193 17.05 -2.43 6.32
C ASP A 193 17.54 -1.70 7.57
N ASP A 194 16.62 -1.10 8.33
CA ASP A 194 16.96 -0.44 9.60
C ASP A 194 16.94 -1.36 10.83
N LYS A 195 16.81 -2.68 10.60
CA LYS A 195 16.84 -3.76 11.60
C LYS A 195 15.65 -3.77 12.58
N ARG A 196 14.69 -2.85 12.50
CA ARG A 196 13.50 -2.87 13.37
C ARG A 196 12.72 -4.16 13.23
N PHE A 197 12.53 -4.65 12.00
CA PHE A 197 11.85 -5.93 11.78
C PHE A 197 12.52 -7.06 12.56
N ARG A 198 13.86 -7.18 12.51
CA ARG A 198 14.60 -8.25 13.18
C ARG A 198 14.65 -8.11 14.70
N ASN A 199 14.45 -6.91 15.22
CA ASN A 199 14.46 -6.61 16.65
C ASN A 199 13.07 -6.70 17.30
N SER A 200 12.01 -6.79 16.50
CA SER A 200 10.63 -6.93 16.96
C SER A 200 10.26 -8.41 17.10
N LYS A 201 9.61 -8.78 18.21
CA LYS A 201 9.14 -10.14 18.47
C LYS A 201 7.78 -10.39 17.84
N ASN A 202 6.80 -9.53 18.10
CA ASN A 202 5.46 -9.62 17.52
C ASN A 202 5.21 -8.45 16.56
N ILE A 203 4.88 -8.78 15.32
CA ILE A 203 4.72 -7.84 14.22
C ILE A 203 3.34 -8.03 13.63
N VAL A 204 2.59 -6.94 13.46
CA VAL A 204 1.27 -6.98 12.82
C VAL A 204 1.30 -6.20 11.51
N PHE A 205 0.90 -6.86 10.44
CA PHE A 205 0.59 -6.19 9.18
C PHE A 205 -0.89 -5.80 9.20
N ILE A 206 -1.21 -4.56 8.83
CA ILE A 206 -2.60 -4.07 8.73
C ILE A 206 -2.76 -3.41 7.37
N THR A 207 -3.48 -4.05 6.45
CA THR A 207 -3.67 -3.54 5.09
C THR A 207 -5.14 -3.26 4.84
N ILE A 208 -5.44 -2.20 4.10
CA ILE A 208 -6.81 -1.90 3.67
C ILE A 208 -6.87 -1.84 2.14
N GLY A 209 -7.77 -2.63 1.58
CA GLY A 209 -8.03 -2.73 0.15
C GLY A 209 -9.30 -2.01 -0.28
N SER A 210 -9.53 -1.99 -1.60
CA SER A 210 -10.78 -1.52 -2.20
C SER A 210 -11.99 -2.27 -1.64
N GLY A 211 -13.12 -1.57 -1.49
CA GLY A 211 -14.34 -2.14 -0.87
C GLY A 211 -14.25 -2.27 0.65
N ILE A 212 -13.33 -1.53 1.29
CA ILE A 212 -13.07 -1.52 2.74
C ILE A 212 -12.87 -2.94 3.25
N ASN A 213 -11.83 -3.57 2.70
CA ASN A 213 -11.36 -4.88 3.14
C ASN A 213 -10.13 -4.68 4.01
N VAL A 214 -10.25 -4.91 5.32
CA VAL A 214 -9.12 -4.84 6.26
C VAL A 214 -8.53 -6.23 6.41
N SER A 215 -7.29 -6.42 5.96
CA SER A 215 -6.55 -7.68 6.13
C SER A 215 -5.41 -7.50 7.12
N LEU A 216 -5.37 -8.39 8.11
CA LEU A 216 -4.37 -8.44 9.17
C LEU A 216 -3.57 -9.73 9.12
N ALA A 217 -2.28 -9.63 9.42
CA ALA A 217 -1.42 -10.78 9.61
C ALA A 217 -0.53 -10.60 10.85
N LEU A 218 -0.48 -11.63 11.70
CA LEU A 218 0.44 -11.71 12.84
C LEU A 218 1.68 -12.48 12.41
N TYR A 219 2.85 -11.88 12.60
CA TYR A 219 4.14 -12.48 12.39
C TYR A 219 4.94 -12.47 13.70
N ARG A 220 5.63 -13.57 14.01
CA ARG A 220 6.49 -13.70 15.19
C ARG A 220 7.93 -14.04 14.79
N ASN A 221 8.92 -13.29 15.25
CA ASN A 221 10.35 -13.61 15.03
C ASN A 221 10.90 -14.64 16.01
#